data_AF-A0A1G6DX26-F1
#
_entry.id   AF-A0A1G6DX26-F1
#
_cell.length_a   1.000
_cell.length_b   1.000
_cell.length_c   1.000
_cell.angle_alpha   90.00
_cell.angle_beta   90.00
_cell.angle_gamma   90.00
#
_symmetry.space_group_name_H-M   'P 1'
#
loop_
_entity.id
_entity.type
_entity.pdbx_description
1 polymer ?
#
loop_
_entity_poly.entity_id
_entity_poly.type
_entity_poly.pdbx_seq_one_letter_code
_entity_poly.pdbx_strand_id
1 'polypeptide(L)'
;MGRPRKTETAELIRIVEEYFENEVNGNPRKLMYNKIADYASGKGIDAEGYHFRRDPDVKRRIEELKESLSNSLEDKGIVYYKSLDVDGIIRQCTTLGELKQHLRDIDAYWKKSYLELADMSKSYSRMVKERQSERDEVARCRDELKEARDQLADIKKELGREKQQNVWLRRFIRENVYPEVVNKLLRDHNIKVDEKEDKIIRPEAFKKLLESARPQAFDGVQEEIKKPATRLTNIMKELEGQVDSIE
;
A
#
# COMPACT_ATOMS: atom_id res chain seq x y z
N MET A 1 35.46 -19.46 -43.38
CA MET A 1 34.33 -18.65 -43.86
C MET A 1 33.13 -19.58 -44.09
N GLY A 2 32.13 -19.55 -43.21
CA GLY A 2 30.96 -20.43 -43.31
C GLY A 2 29.95 -19.92 -44.35
N ARG A 3 29.24 -20.86 -45.02
CA ARG A 3 28.21 -20.56 -46.03
C ARG A 3 27.14 -19.60 -45.46
N PRO A 4 26.77 -18.53 -46.19
CA PRO A 4 25.74 -17.60 -45.73
C PRO A 4 24.39 -18.30 -45.56
N ARG A 5 23.60 -17.87 -44.56
CA ARG A 5 22.27 -18.40 -44.28
C ARG A 5 21.32 -17.99 -45.42
N LYS A 6 20.48 -18.93 -45.86
CA LYS A 6 19.49 -18.71 -46.94
C LYS A 6 18.24 -17.95 -46.48
N THR A 7 17.95 -17.96 -45.18
CA THR A 7 16.74 -17.39 -44.58
C THR A 7 17.12 -16.56 -43.36
N GLU A 8 16.46 -15.41 -43.20
CA GLU A 8 16.69 -14.52 -42.09
C GLU A 8 16.00 -15.03 -40.82
N THR A 9 16.66 -14.86 -39.67
CA THR A 9 16.15 -15.30 -38.36
C THR A 9 14.81 -14.65 -38.00
N ALA A 10 14.59 -13.39 -38.40
CA ALA A 10 13.35 -12.67 -38.17
C ALA A 10 12.16 -13.28 -38.93
N GLU A 11 12.38 -13.75 -40.16
CA GLU A 11 11.33 -14.41 -40.96
C GLU A 11 10.93 -15.75 -40.35
N LEU A 12 11.90 -16.52 -39.85
CA LEU A 12 11.63 -17.80 -39.18
C LEU A 12 10.79 -17.62 -37.90
N ILE A 13 11.07 -16.57 -37.11
CA ILE A 13 10.28 -16.24 -35.92
C ILE A 13 8.84 -15.87 -36.32
N ARG A 14 8.67 -15.04 -37.34
CA ARG A 14 7.35 -14.63 -37.83
C ARG A 14 6.52 -15.83 -38.29
N ILE A 15 7.12 -16.78 -38.99
CA ILE A 15 6.43 -18.01 -39.43
C ILE A 15 5.97 -18.85 -38.22
N VAL A 16 6.80 -18.95 -37.18
CA VAL A 16 6.45 -19.67 -35.95
C VAL A 16 5.25 -19.02 -35.26
N GLU A 17 5.23 -17.69 -35.15
CA GLU A 17 4.13 -16.93 -34.55
C GLU A 17 2.84 -17.07 -35.38
N GLU A 18 2.93 -16.88 -36.69
CA GLU A 18 1.78 -17.03 -37.59
C GLU A 18 1.23 -18.47 -37.60
N TYR A 19 2.09 -19.49 -37.49
CA TYR A 19 1.67 -20.88 -37.36
C TYR A 19 0.97 -21.14 -36.01
N PHE A 20 1.51 -20.56 -34.93
CA PHE A 20 0.95 -20.70 -33.59
C PHE A 20 -0.44 -20.08 -33.46
N GLU A 21 -0.64 -18.90 -34.08
CA GLU A 21 -1.91 -18.18 -34.05
C GLU A 21 -2.98 -18.80 -34.97
N ASN A 22 -2.62 -19.15 -36.22
CA ASN A 22 -3.61 -19.47 -37.26
C ASN A 22 -3.93 -20.97 -37.42
N GLU A 23 -2.94 -21.86 -37.29
CA GLU A 23 -3.12 -23.32 -37.51
C GLU A 23 -3.33 -24.08 -36.20
N VAL A 24 -2.71 -23.57 -35.15
CA VAL A 24 -2.56 -24.27 -33.89
C VAL A 24 -3.45 -23.67 -32.80
N ASN A 25 -4.06 -22.50 -33.05
CA ASN A 25 -4.93 -21.74 -32.14
C ASN A 25 -4.35 -21.68 -30.72
N GLY A 26 -3.03 -21.49 -30.61
CA GLY A 26 -2.34 -21.41 -29.32
C GLY A 26 -2.06 -22.75 -28.61
N ASN A 27 -2.14 -23.90 -29.29
CA ASN A 27 -1.82 -25.22 -28.71
C ASN A 27 -0.32 -25.63 -28.84
N PRO A 28 0.50 -25.50 -27.78
CA PRO A 28 1.94 -25.72 -27.81
C PRO A 28 2.36 -27.18 -28.02
N ARG A 29 1.47 -28.16 -27.82
CA ARG A 29 1.78 -29.57 -28.11
C ARG A 29 1.93 -29.82 -29.61
N LYS A 30 1.38 -28.94 -30.44
CA LYS A 30 1.45 -29.02 -31.91
C LYS A 30 2.58 -28.16 -32.50
N LEU A 31 3.33 -27.41 -31.68
CA LEU A 31 4.56 -26.69 -32.08
C LEU A 31 5.72 -27.68 -32.32
N MET A 32 5.61 -28.46 -33.39
CA MET A 32 6.65 -29.39 -33.86
C MET A 32 7.40 -28.80 -35.06
N TYR A 33 8.74 -28.88 -35.05
CA TYR A 33 9.59 -28.33 -36.11
C TYR A 33 9.22 -28.80 -37.52
N ASN A 34 8.83 -30.07 -37.68
CA ASN A 34 8.42 -30.61 -38.98
C ASN A 34 7.12 -29.95 -39.48
N LYS A 35 6.16 -29.69 -38.58
CA LYS A 35 4.89 -29.07 -38.93
C LYS A 35 5.00 -27.59 -39.22
N ILE A 36 5.91 -26.90 -38.54
CA ILE A 36 6.26 -25.50 -38.84
C ILE A 36 6.92 -25.41 -40.23
N ALA A 37 7.77 -26.38 -40.58
CA ALA A 37 8.39 -26.45 -41.90
C ALA A 37 7.40 -26.78 -43.03
N ASP A 38 6.44 -27.69 -42.78
CA ASP A 38 5.34 -27.96 -43.70
C ASP A 38 4.53 -26.67 -43.97
N TYR A 39 4.26 -25.89 -42.92
CA TYR A 39 3.55 -24.61 -43.01
C TYR A 39 4.36 -23.53 -43.74
N ALA A 40 5.66 -23.44 -43.49
CA ALA A 40 6.56 -22.53 -44.20
C ALA A 40 6.60 -22.85 -45.71
N SER A 41 6.65 -24.13 -46.04
CA SER A 41 6.64 -24.62 -47.43
C SER A 41 5.33 -24.27 -48.14
N GLY A 42 4.19 -24.39 -47.43
CA GLY A 42 2.87 -23.97 -47.95
C GLY A 42 2.76 -22.46 -48.23
N LYS A 43 3.57 -21.63 -47.56
CA LYS A 43 3.67 -20.18 -47.80
C LYS A 43 4.71 -19.79 -48.85
N GLY A 44 5.38 -20.76 -49.48
CA GLY A 44 6.39 -20.52 -50.50
C GLY A 44 7.78 -20.15 -49.96
N ILE A 45 8.03 -20.38 -48.67
CA ILE A 45 9.32 -20.11 -48.02
C ILE A 45 10.09 -21.43 -47.89
N ASP A 46 11.27 -21.51 -48.51
CA ASP A 46 12.16 -22.69 -48.46
C ASP A 46 12.87 -22.78 -47.09
N ALA A 47 12.14 -23.25 -46.08
CA ALA A 47 12.62 -23.43 -44.72
C ALA A 47 12.33 -24.85 -44.22
N GLU A 48 13.36 -25.71 -44.25
CA GLU A 48 13.30 -27.04 -43.63
C GLU A 48 13.27 -26.98 -42.09
N GLY A 49 12.75 -28.02 -41.45
CA GLY A 49 12.71 -28.15 -39.98
C GLY A 49 14.09 -28.04 -39.31
N TYR A 50 15.16 -28.33 -40.05
CA TYR A 50 16.54 -28.13 -39.60
C TYR A 50 16.88 -26.65 -39.35
N HIS A 51 16.36 -25.72 -40.15
CA HIS A 51 16.61 -24.29 -40.01
C HIS A 51 16.02 -23.74 -38.71
N PHE A 52 14.78 -24.11 -38.37
CA PHE A 52 14.12 -23.73 -37.12
C PHE A 52 14.80 -24.33 -35.88
N ARG A 53 15.42 -25.51 -36.00
CA ARG A 53 16.12 -26.18 -34.89
C ARG A 53 17.52 -25.63 -34.65
N ARG A 54 18.20 -25.17 -35.70
CA ARG A 54 19.58 -24.67 -35.64
C ARG A 54 19.67 -23.24 -35.10
N ASP A 55 18.62 -22.44 -35.26
CA ASP A 55 18.61 -21.05 -34.82
C ASP A 55 18.26 -20.93 -33.32
N PRO A 56 19.15 -20.38 -32.48
CA PRO A 56 18.92 -20.28 -31.04
C PRO A 56 17.78 -19.30 -30.67
N ASP A 57 17.57 -18.24 -31.45
CA ASP A 57 16.54 -17.23 -31.15
C ASP A 57 15.14 -17.77 -31.47
N VAL A 58 15.00 -18.50 -32.58
CA VAL A 58 13.77 -19.21 -32.95
C VAL A 58 13.42 -20.27 -31.90
N LYS A 59 14.43 -21.03 -31.44
CA LYS A 59 14.24 -22.04 -30.38
C LYS A 59 13.79 -21.40 -29.07
N ARG A 60 14.38 -20.27 -28.67
CA ARG A 60 13.96 -19.51 -27.49
C ARG A 60 12.50 -19.08 -27.62
N ARG A 61 12.10 -18.53 -28.77
CA ARG A 61 10.72 -18.09 -29.00
C ARG A 61 9.71 -19.24 -28.95
N ILE A 62 10.03 -20.41 -29.52
CA ILE A 62 9.17 -21.60 -29.43
C ILE A 62 8.99 -22.03 -27.97
N GLU A 63 10.05 -21.95 -27.15
CA GLU A 63 9.97 -22.32 -25.74
C GLU A 63 9.15 -21.30 -24.94
N GLU A 64 9.33 -20.00 -25.18
CA GLU A 64 8.49 -18.93 -24.60
C GLU A 64 7.00 -19.15 -24.90
N LEU A 65 6.67 -19.52 -26.15
CA LEU A 65 5.29 -19.83 -26.54
C LEU A 65 4.74 -21.07 -25.82
N LYS A 66 5.57 -22.08 -25.56
CA LYS A 66 5.18 -23.27 -24.78
C LYS A 66 4.96 -22.93 -23.30
N GLU A 67 5.84 -22.13 -22.73
CA GLU A 67 5.81 -21.72 -21.32
C GLU A 67 4.64 -20.78 -21.03
N SER A 68 4.30 -19.89 -21.97
CA SER A 68 3.13 -18.99 -21.88
C SER A 68 1.81 -19.73 -21.62
N LEU A 69 1.67 -20.95 -22.14
CA LEU A 69 0.50 -21.78 -21.87
C LEU A 69 0.62 -22.61 -20.58
N SER A 70 1.81 -23.07 -20.19
CA SER A 70 1.99 -23.72 -18.87
C SER A 70 1.49 -22.78 -17.77
N ASN A 71 1.88 -21.52 -17.86
CA ASN A 71 1.43 -20.48 -16.94
C ASN A 71 -0.08 -20.21 -17.10
N SER A 72 -0.61 -20.14 -18.32
CA SER A 72 -2.06 -19.86 -18.52
C SER A 72 -3.00 -21.05 -18.24
N LEU A 73 -2.55 -22.30 -18.32
CA LEU A 73 -3.39 -23.49 -18.04
C LEU A 73 -3.42 -23.83 -16.56
N GLU A 74 -2.31 -23.64 -15.86
CA GLU A 74 -2.23 -23.82 -14.41
C GLU A 74 -2.93 -22.66 -13.67
N ASP A 75 -2.84 -21.42 -14.17
CA ASP A 75 -3.47 -20.26 -13.51
C ASP A 75 -4.99 -20.15 -13.70
N LYS A 76 -5.54 -20.74 -14.77
CA LYS A 76 -6.94 -20.44 -15.13
C LYS A 76 -7.97 -21.41 -14.57
N GLY A 77 -7.59 -22.62 -14.14
CA GLY A 77 -8.55 -23.59 -13.58
C GLY A 77 -9.83 -23.75 -14.43
N ILE A 78 -9.74 -23.51 -15.75
CA ILE A 78 -10.93 -23.46 -16.60
C ILE A 78 -11.34 -24.91 -16.83
N VAL A 79 -12.38 -25.31 -16.10
CA VAL A 79 -13.16 -26.51 -16.37
C VAL A 79 -13.90 -26.27 -17.67
N TYR A 80 -13.28 -26.60 -18.81
CA TYR A 80 -14.00 -26.63 -20.07
C TYR A 80 -15.00 -27.79 -20.04
N TYR A 81 -16.23 -27.52 -20.46
CA TYR A 81 -17.22 -28.58 -20.69
C TYR A 81 -16.71 -29.50 -21.80
N LYS A 82 -16.36 -30.74 -21.46
CA LYS A 82 -16.00 -31.76 -22.45
C LYS A 82 -17.28 -32.26 -23.12
N SER A 83 -17.54 -31.81 -24.34
CA SER A 83 -18.64 -32.32 -25.16
C SER A 83 -18.51 -33.84 -25.35
N LEU A 84 -19.63 -34.54 -25.31
CA LEU A 84 -19.68 -35.98 -25.56
C LEU A 84 -19.35 -36.26 -27.03
N ASP A 85 -18.29 -37.01 -27.31
CA ASP A 85 -17.99 -37.51 -28.67
C ASP A 85 -18.80 -38.78 -28.93
N VAL A 86 -20.05 -38.59 -29.36
CA VAL A 86 -21.00 -39.68 -29.61
C VAL A 86 -20.48 -40.62 -30.70
N ASP A 87 -19.90 -40.07 -31.77
CA ASP A 87 -19.38 -40.86 -32.89
C ASP A 87 -18.14 -41.67 -32.49
N GLY A 88 -17.26 -41.10 -31.67
CA GLY A 88 -16.11 -41.80 -31.10
C GLY A 88 -16.53 -42.95 -30.19
N ILE A 89 -17.53 -42.74 -29.33
CA ILE A 89 -18.07 -43.78 -28.43
C ILE A 89 -18.70 -44.92 -29.23
N ILE A 90 -19.49 -44.61 -30.27
CA ILE A 90 -20.13 -45.63 -31.12
C ILE A 90 -19.08 -46.45 -31.89
N ARG A 91 -17.97 -45.84 -32.32
CA ARG A 91 -16.88 -46.54 -33.01
C ARG A 91 -16.04 -47.41 -32.09
N GLN A 92 -15.91 -47.05 -30.80
CA GLN A 92 -15.11 -47.79 -29.82
C GLN A 92 -15.88 -48.90 -29.11
N CYS A 93 -17.20 -48.75 -28.94
CA CYS A 93 -18.03 -49.76 -28.31
C CYS A 93 -18.58 -50.75 -29.35
N THR A 94 -18.07 -51.98 -29.33
CA THR A 94 -18.52 -53.07 -30.21
C THR A 94 -19.78 -53.77 -29.71
N THR A 95 -20.05 -53.71 -28.40
CA THR A 95 -21.24 -54.33 -27.79
C THR A 95 -22.11 -53.35 -27.03
N LEU A 96 -23.41 -53.66 -26.91
CA LEU A 96 -24.36 -52.87 -26.12
C LEU A 96 -23.97 -52.82 -24.63
N GLY A 97 -23.27 -53.84 -24.13
CA GLY A 97 -22.76 -53.89 -22.76
C GLY A 97 -21.66 -52.86 -22.53
N GLU A 98 -20.68 -52.78 -23.43
CA GLU A 98 -19.61 -51.78 -23.40
C GLU A 98 -20.16 -50.36 -23.48
N LEU A 99 -21.13 -50.11 -24.36
CA LEU A 99 -21.78 -48.81 -24.48
C LEU A 99 -22.47 -48.39 -23.17
N LYS A 100 -23.21 -49.31 -22.53
CA LYS A 100 -23.85 -49.03 -21.24
C LYS A 100 -22.84 -48.74 -20.13
N GLN A 101 -21.73 -49.46 -20.11
CA GLN A 101 -20.68 -49.23 -19.12
C GLN A 101 -20.02 -47.87 -19.34
N HIS A 102 -19.65 -47.55 -20.58
CA HIS A 102 -19.02 -46.28 -20.91
C HIS A 102 -19.93 -45.07 -20.62
N LEU A 103 -21.24 -45.20 -20.84
CA LEU A 103 -22.22 -44.17 -20.45
C LEU A 103 -22.34 -44.04 -18.92
N ARG A 104 -22.30 -45.15 -18.17
CA ARG A 104 -22.28 -45.11 -16.69
C ARG A 104 -21.02 -44.46 -16.15
N ASP A 105 -19.87 -44.70 -16.78
CA ASP A 105 -18.60 -44.10 -16.36
C ASP A 105 -18.60 -42.59 -16.60
N ILE A 106 -19.20 -42.14 -17.72
CA ILE A 106 -19.39 -40.71 -18.00
C ILE A 106 -20.37 -40.08 -16.99
N ASP A 107 -21.50 -40.73 -16.70
CA ASP A 107 -22.46 -40.26 -15.70
C ASP A 107 -21.82 -40.16 -14.30
N ALA A 108 -21.04 -41.17 -13.90
CA ALA A 108 -20.30 -41.18 -12.65
C ALA A 108 -19.24 -40.06 -12.58
N TYR A 109 -18.53 -39.81 -13.69
CA TYR A 109 -17.59 -38.71 -13.81
C TYR A 109 -18.29 -37.37 -13.59
N TRP A 110 -19.39 -37.10 -14.31
CA TRP A 110 -20.12 -35.84 -14.16
C TRP A 110 -20.71 -35.69 -12.77
N LYS A 111 -21.28 -36.76 -12.20
CA LYS A 111 -21.78 -36.76 -10.83
C LYS A 111 -20.70 -36.36 -9.83
N LYS A 112 -19.49 -36.90 -9.97
CA LYS A 112 -18.34 -36.52 -9.13
C LYS A 112 -17.99 -35.04 -9.29
N SER A 113 -17.88 -34.55 -10.53
CA SER A 113 -17.59 -33.13 -10.79
C SER A 113 -18.66 -32.20 -10.21
N TYR A 114 -19.94 -32.56 -10.29
CA TYR A 114 -21.03 -31.76 -9.70
C TYR A 114 -20.96 -31.73 -8.17
N LEU A 115 -20.64 -32.85 -7.53
CA LEU A 115 -20.46 -32.89 -6.07
C LEU A 115 -19.28 -32.03 -5.62
N GLU A 116 -18.14 -32.13 -6.31
CA GLU A 116 -16.96 -31.29 -6.06
C GLU A 116 -17.29 -29.80 -6.25
N LEU A 117 -18.02 -29.43 -7.32
CA LEU A 117 -18.47 -28.06 -7.54
C LEU A 117 -19.43 -27.57 -6.44
N ALA A 118 -20.31 -28.42 -5.94
CA ALA A 118 -21.22 -28.08 -4.85
C ALA A 118 -20.44 -27.82 -3.54
N ASP A 119 -19.45 -28.67 -3.23
CA ASP A 119 -18.57 -28.50 -2.07
C ASP A 119 -17.69 -27.24 -2.19
N MET A 120 -17.16 -26.96 -3.38
CA MET A 120 -16.41 -25.74 -3.68
C MET A 120 -17.29 -24.50 -3.56
N SER A 121 -18.51 -24.53 -4.09
CA SER A 121 -19.48 -23.42 -3.96
C SER A 121 -19.83 -23.14 -2.50
N LYS A 122 -20.05 -24.19 -1.71
CA LYS A 122 -20.31 -24.07 -0.26
C LYS A 122 -19.10 -23.46 0.46
N SER A 123 -17.90 -23.94 0.17
CA SER A 123 -16.65 -23.43 0.76
C SER A 123 -16.40 -21.97 0.37
N TYR A 124 -16.63 -21.62 -0.90
CA TYR A 124 -16.55 -20.25 -1.40
C TYR A 124 -17.55 -19.33 -0.69
N SER A 125 -18.81 -19.76 -0.53
CA SER A 125 -19.82 -18.98 0.18
C SER A 125 -19.43 -18.71 1.65
N ARG A 126 -18.76 -19.66 2.30
CA ARG A 126 -18.22 -19.52 3.65
C ARG A 126 -17.07 -18.51 3.68
N MET A 127 -16.09 -18.67 2.79
CA MET A 127 -14.95 -17.74 2.66
C MET A 127 -15.41 -16.31 2.41
N VAL A 128 -16.45 -16.12 1.58
CA VAL A 128 -17.02 -14.79 1.31
C VAL A 128 -17.63 -14.18 2.58
N LYS A 129 -18.29 -14.98 3.42
CA LYS A 129 -18.85 -14.51 4.71
C LYS A 129 -17.75 -14.16 5.71
N GLU A 130 -16.74 -15.03 5.85
CA GLU A 130 -15.60 -14.79 6.75
C GLU A 130 -14.83 -13.52 6.35
N ARG A 131 -14.58 -13.33 5.05
CA ARG A 131 -13.97 -12.09 4.53
C ARG A 131 -14.84 -10.86 4.80
N GLN A 132 -16.16 -10.99 4.79
CA GLN A 132 -17.04 -9.86 5.10
C GLN A 132 -16.96 -9.51 6.59
N SER A 133 -16.99 -10.50 7.49
CA SER A 133 -16.83 -10.25 8.93
C SER A 133 -15.47 -9.63 9.26
N GLU A 134 -14.39 -10.10 8.65
CA GLU A 134 -13.05 -9.50 8.83
C GLU A 134 -13.02 -8.04 8.35
N ARG A 135 -13.69 -7.72 7.24
CA ARG A 135 -13.79 -6.34 6.76
C ARG A 135 -14.56 -5.45 7.73
N ASP A 136 -15.62 -5.96 8.31
CA ASP A 136 -16.44 -5.24 9.29
C ASP A 136 -15.64 -5.01 10.59
N GLU A 137 -14.85 -6.00 11.03
CA GLU A 137 -13.93 -5.87 12.17
C GLU A 137 -12.82 -4.84 11.91
N VAL A 138 -12.20 -4.87 10.72
CA VAL A 138 -11.18 -3.89 10.33
C VAL A 138 -11.77 -2.47 10.28
N ALA A 139 -13.02 -2.32 9.81
CA ALA A 139 -13.70 -1.03 9.82
C ALA A 139 -13.89 -0.53 11.26
N ARG A 140 -14.41 -1.38 12.15
CA ARG A 140 -14.56 -1.06 13.58
C ARG A 140 -13.24 -0.66 14.24
N CYS A 141 -12.17 -1.45 14.06
CA CYS A 141 -10.86 -1.12 14.63
C CYS A 141 -10.30 0.22 14.10
N ARG A 142 -10.61 0.58 12.84
CA ARG A 142 -10.21 1.89 12.28
C ARG A 142 -10.96 3.04 12.95
N ASP A 143 -12.26 2.87 13.21
CA ASP A 143 -13.07 3.87 13.89
C ASP A 143 -12.61 4.05 15.34
N GLU A 144 -12.43 2.94 16.07
CA GLU A 144 -11.88 2.96 17.45
C GLU A 144 -10.49 3.62 17.51
N LEU A 145 -9.61 3.34 16.52
CA LEU A 145 -8.30 3.98 16.43
C LEU A 145 -8.39 5.49 16.17
N LYS A 146 -9.37 5.93 15.40
CA LYS A 146 -9.61 7.35 15.12
C LYS A 146 -10.10 8.06 16.38
N GLU A 147 -11.08 7.49 17.06
CA GLU A 147 -11.59 8.02 18.34
C GLU A 147 -10.49 8.12 19.39
N ALA A 148 -9.66 7.08 19.55
CA ALA A 148 -8.54 7.10 20.48
C ALA A 148 -7.49 8.18 20.13
N ARG A 149 -7.24 8.44 18.84
CA ARG A 149 -6.34 9.51 18.40
C ARG A 149 -6.91 10.89 18.71
N ASP A 150 -8.20 11.09 18.49
CA ASP A 150 -8.87 12.35 18.76
C ASP A 150 -8.87 12.65 20.28
N GLN A 151 -9.21 11.65 21.10
CA GLN A 151 -9.11 11.76 22.57
C GLN A 151 -7.68 12.07 23.03
N LEU A 152 -6.68 11.41 22.46
CA LEU A 152 -5.27 11.67 22.80
C LEU A 152 -4.84 13.09 22.40
N ALA A 153 -5.33 13.60 21.27
CA ALA A 153 -5.08 14.97 20.85
C ALA A 153 -5.68 15.99 21.82
N ASP A 154 -6.91 15.74 22.30
CA ASP A 154 -7.57 16.62 23.27
C ASP A 154 -6.90 16.59 24.65
N ILE A 155 -6.56 15.39 25.15
CA ILE A 155 -5.78 15.25 26.40
C ILE A 155 -4.44 15.99 26.30
N LYS A 156 -3.76 15.93 25.14
CA LYS A 156 -2.51 16.69 24.94
C LYS A 156 -2.72 18.20 24.98
N LYS A 157 -3.82 18.72 24.44
CA LYS A 157 -4.16 20.15 24.51
C LYS A 157 -4.44 20.56 25.95
N GLU A 158 -5.23 19.78 26.68
CA GLU A 158 -5.53 20.03 28.10
C GLU A 158 -4.25 20.00 28.95
N LEU A 159 -3.40 19.00 28.77
CA LEU A 159 -2.11 18.91 29.45
C LEU A 159 -1.22 20.12 29.12
N GLY A 160 -1.27 20.63 27.88
CA GLY A 160 -0.58 21.86 27.49
C GLY A 160 -1.09 23.09 28.24
N ARG A 161 -2.41 23.25 28.35
CA ARG A 161 -3.05 24.34 29.11
C ARG A 161 -2.70 24.26 30.59
N GLU A 162 -2.82 23.09 31.20
CA GLU A 162 -2.46 22.84 32.60
C GLU A 162 -0.99 23.16 32.87
N LYS A 163 -0.08 22.75 31.98
CA LYS A 163 1.35 23.11 32.09
C LYS A 163 1.57 24.61 32.04
N GLN A 164 0.91 25.30 31.11
CA GLN A 164 1.02 26.76 31.00
C GLN A 164 0.47 27.47 32.24
N GLN A 165 -0.68 27.02 32.76
CA GLN A 165 -1.22 27.50 34.03
C GLN A 165 -0.26 27.24 35.18
N ASN A 166 0.36 26.07 35.25
CA ASN A 166 1.33 25.76 36.30
C ASN A 166 2.57 26.67 36.23
N VAL A 167 3.09 26.94 35.03
CA VAL A 167 4.19 27.90 34.83
C VAL A 167 3.78 29.30 35.23
N TRP A 168 2.58 29.74 34.81
CA TRP A 168 2.04 31.05 35.17
C TRP A 168 1.85 31.18 36.68
N LEU A 169 1.24 30.20 37.35
CA LEU A 169 1.06 30.17 38.79
C LEU A 169 2.40 30.19 39.52
N ARG A 170 3.40 29.42 39.07
CA ARG A 170 4.75 29.46 39.65
C ARG A 170 5.41 30.83 39.51
N ARG A 171 5.26 31.48 38.35
CA ARG A 171 5.74 32.84 38.12
C ARG A 171 4.99 33.83 39.00
N PHE A 172 3.66 33.76 39.01
CA PHE A 172 2.79 34.61 39.80
C PHE A 172 3.10 34.48 41.29
N ILE A 173 3.30 33.26 41.80
CA ILE A 173 3.74 32.99 43.17
C ILE A 173 5.13 33.61 43.41
N ARG A 174 6.11 33.38 42.52
CA ARG A 174 7.44 33.99 42.69
C ARG A 174 7.41 35.53 42.69
N GLU A 175 6.51 36.12 41.92
CA GLU A 175 6.38 37.56 41.72
C GLU A 175 5.47 38.25 42.75
N ASN A 176 4.48 37.53 43.32
CA ASN A 176 3.44 38.09 44.20
C ASN A 176 3.37 37.43 45.59
N VAL A 177 3.83 36.19 45.74
CA VAL A 177 4.05 35.57 47.05
C VAL A 177 5.48 35.92 47.46
N TYR A 178 5.57 37.08 48.08
CA TYR A 178 6.76 37.69 48.63
C TYR A 178 7.73 36.69 49.28
N PRO A 179 8.98 36.59 48.80
CA PRO A 179 10.07 36.03 49.56
C PRO A 179 10.12 36.65 50.96
N GLU A 180 9.83 37.95 51.09
CA GLU A 180 9.81 38.65 52.37
C GLU A 180 8.68 38.24 53.33
N VAL A 181 7.48 37.88 52.86
CA VAL A 181 6.37 37.43 53.74
C VAL A 181 6.64 36.02 54.22
N VAL A 182 7.18 35.16 53.35
CA VAL A 182 7.66 33.83 53.74
C VAL A 182 8.86 33.94 54.69
N ASN A 183 9.83 34.83 54.42
CA ASN A 183 10.96 35.07 55.31
C ASN A 183 10.53 35.66 56.65
N LYS A 184 9.51 36.52 56.69
CA LYS A 184 8.89 37.02 57.92
C LYS A 184 8.16 35.91 58.68
N LEU A 185 7.33 35.11 58.03
CA LEU A 185 6.67 33.93 58.63
C LEU A 185 7.69 32.90 59.16
N LEU A 186 8.78 32.66 58.42
CA LEU A 186 9.87 31.76 58.85
C LEU A 186 10.65 32.34 60.04
N ARG A 187 10.89 33.66 60.07
CA ARG A 187 11.47 34.38 61.23
C ARG A 187 10.55 34.32 62.45
N ASP A 188 9.24 34.50 62.27
CA ASP A 188 8.22 34.42 63.34
C ASP A 188 8.09 32.99 63.90
N HIS A 189 8.39 31.96 63.09
CA HIS A 189 8.45 30.56 63.49
C HIS A 189 9.88 30.07 63.87
N ASN A 190 10.83 30.98 64.11
CA ASN A 190 12.21 30.70 64.56
C ASN A 190 13.09 29.85 63.61
N ILE A 191 12.77 29.83 62.31
CA ILE A 191 13.56 29.14 61.27
C ILE A 191 14.49 30.16 60.60
N LYS A 192 15.81 29.90 60.59
CA LYS A 192 16.82 30.84 60.06
C LYS A 192 16.75 30.92 58.53
N VAL A 193 16.75 32.13 57.98
CA VAL A 193 16.73 32.41 56.54
C VAL A 193 17.95 33.27 56.16
N ASP A 194 18.64 32.92 55.08
CA ASP A 194 19.87 33.58 54.63
C ASP A 194 19.61 35.00 54.09
N GLU A 195 20.23 36.01 54.69
CA GLU A 195 19.97 37.45 54.50
C GLU A 195 20.44 38.05 53.15
N LYS A 196 20.90 37.24 52.20
CA LYS A 196 21.59 37.73 50.99
C LYS A 196 20.68 38.02 49.79
N GLU A 197 19.38 37.74 49.87
CA GLU A 197 18.44 37.91 48.74
C GLU A 197 17.42 39.05 48.92
N ASP A 198 17.59 39.93 49.92
CA ASP A 198 16.77 41.14 50.06
C ASP A 198 17.23 42.22 49.07
N LYS A 199 16.89 42.07 47.77
CA LYS A 199 17.14 43.10 46.76
C LYS A 199 15.90 43.47 45.94
N ILE A 200 15.30 44.57 46.40
CA ILE A 200 14.65 45.66 45.63
C ILE A 200 13.23 45.36 45.09
N ILE A 201 12.26 45.91 45.80
CA ILE A 201 10.85 46.07 45.39
C ILE A 201 10.77 47.00 44.16
N ARG A 202 9.97 46.61 43.14
CA ARG A 202 9.40 47.57 42.18
C ARG A 202 8.02 48.03 42.71
N PRO A 203 7.86 49.27 43.20
CA PRO A 203 6.61 49.73 43.83
C PRO A 203 5.39 49.75 42.89
N GLU A 204 5.63 49.69 41.58
CA GLU A 204 4.60 49.58 40.54
C GLU A 204 3.84 48.24 40.57
N ALA A 205 4.51 47.16 40.98
CA ALA A 205 3.89 45.83 41.07
C ALA A 205 2.92 45.71 42.27
N PHE A 206 3.22 46.42 43.36
CA PHE A 206 2.39 46.44 44.57
C PHE A 206 1.07 47.20 44.37
N LYS A 207 1.12 48.34 43.66
CA LYS A 207 -0.10 49.10 43.32
C LYS A 207 -1.01 48.32 42.38
N LYS A 208 -0.47 47.61 41.40
CA LYS A 208 -1.26 46.75 40.48
C LYS A 208 -2.06 45.67 41.22
N LEU A 209 -1.49 45.07 42.27
CA LEU A 209 -2.17 44.07 43.12
C LEU A 209 -3.36 44.64 43.91
N LEU A 210 -3.25 45.89 44.36
CA LEU A 210 -4.30 46.57 45.14
C LEU A 210 -5.40 47.16 44.25
N GLU A 211 -5.06 47.56 43.02
CA GLU A 211 -5.97 48.25 42.10
C GLU A 211 -6.70 47.30 41.12
N SER A 212 -6.17 46.10 40.84
CA SER A 212 -6.86 45.14 39.97
C SER A 212 -7.87 44.29 40.74
N ALA A 213 -9.15 44.45 40.40
CA ALA A 213 -10.22 43.49 40.68
C ALA A 213 -9.75 42.05 40.45
N ARG A 214 -10.31 41.10 41.22
CA ARG A 214 -10.00 39.65 41.19
C ARG A 214 -9.51 39.20 39.80
N PRO A 215 -8.33 38.58 39.69
CA PRO A 215 -7.79 38.20 38.39
C PRO A 215 -8.82 37.35 37.66
N GLN A 216 -9.16 37.79 36.44
CA GLN A 216 -10.09 37.08 35.58
C GLN A 216 -9.50 35.69 35.29
N ALA A 217 -10.33 34.65 35.32
CA ALA A 217 -9.90 33.30 34.98
C ALA A 217 -9.20 33.33 33.62
N PHE A 218 -8.05 32.66 33.53
CA PHE A 218 -7.23 32.59 32.33
C PHE A 218 -8.10 32.19 31.12
N ASP A 219 -8.30 33.13 30.18
CA ASP A 219 -9.17 32.99 29.00
C ASP A 219 -8.49 32.30 27.82
N GLY A 220 -7.22 31.91 27.98
CA GLY A 220 -6.45 31.17 26.99
C GLY A 220 -5.84 32.02 25.88
N VAL A 221 -5.96 33.35 25.90
CA VAL A 221 -5.37 34.22 24.88
C VAL A 221 -4.15 34.94 25.48
N GLN A 222 -2.96 34.45 25.12
CA GLN A 222 -1.72 35.20 25.36
C GLN A 222 -1.53 36.22 24.24
N GLU A 223 -1.31 37.50 24.56
CA GLU A 223 -0.82 38.46 23.59
C GLU A 223 0.45 37.91 22.92
N GLU A 224 0.50 37.90 21.60
CA GLU A 224 1.65 37.41 20.85
C GLU A 224 2.89 38.23 21.24
N ILE A 225 3.81 37.59 21.96
CA ILE A 225 5.12 38.15 22.24
C ILE A 225 5.80 38.36 20.89
N LYS A 226 5.89 39.63 20.45
CA LYS A 226 6.59 40.02 19.22
C LYS A 226 7.99 39.41 19.25
N LYS A 227 8.22 38.41 18.39
CA LYS A 227 9.54 37.76 18.28
C LYS A 227 10.58 38.84 17.95
N PRO A 228 11.77 38.81 18.59
CA PRO A 228 12.82 39.76 18.25
C PRO A 228 13.17 39.61 16.76
N ALA A 229 13.30 40.76 16.09
CA ALA A 229 13.60 40.84 14.67
C ALA A 229 14.84 39.99 14.33
N THR A 230 14.70 39.10 13.35
CA THR A 230 15.78 38.22 12.89
C THR A 230 16.91 39.06 12.29
N ARG A 231 18.16 38.61 12.39
CA ARG A 231 19.34 39.36 11.90
C ARG A 231 19.20 39.84 10.44
N LEU A 232 18.51 39.06 9.59
CA LEU A 232 18.19 39.40 8.20
C LEU A 232 17.26 40.61 8.06
N THR A 233 16.25 40.76 8.92
CA THR A 233 15.32 41.90 8.86
C THR A 233 15.97 43.19 9.34
N ASN A 234 16.98 43.10 10.20
CA ASN A 234 17.79 44.24 10.60
C ASN A 234 18.74 44.68 9.47
N ILE A 235 19.35 43.73 8.76
CA ILE A 235 20.20 44.02 7.59
C ILE A 235 19.39 44.63 6.45
N MET A 236 18.17 44.14 6.20
CA MET A 236 17.28 44.74 5.18
C MET A 236 16.92 46.19 5.51
N LYS A 237 16.63 46.50 6.79
CA LYS A 237 16.39 47.88 7.22
C LYS A 237 17.61 48.79 7.10
N GLU A 238 18.81 48.26 7.36
CA GLU A 238 20.05 49.03 7.18
C GLU A 238 20.32 49.31 5.69
N LEU A 239 20.03 48.37 4.80
CA LEU A 239 20.16 48.56 3.36
C LEU A 239 19.12 49.55 2.81
N GLU A 240 17.87 49.47 3.26
CA GLU A 240 16.82 50.45 2.91
C GLU A 240 17.21 51.87 3.36
N GLY A 241 17.73 52.03 4.58
CA GLY A 241 18.22 53.33 5.05
C GLY A 241 19.43 53.86 4.27
N GLN A 242 20.27 53.00 3.70
CA GLN A 242 21.40 53.41 2.86
C GLN A 242 20.96 53.84 1.46
N VAL A 243 19.89 53.24 0.91
CA VAL A 243 19.31 53.64 -0.38
C VAL A 243 18.65 55.01 -0.28
N ASP A 244 17.92 55.26 0.81
CA ASP A 244 17.28 56.56 1.09
C ASP A 244 18.30 57.70 1.38
N SER A 245 19.58 57.36 1.61
CA SER A 245 20.66 58.32 1.84
C SER A 245 21.43 58.70 0.56
N ILE A 246 21.07 58.11 -0.60
CA ILE A 246 21.75 58.29 -1.89
C ILE A 246 20.91 59.12 -2.88
N GLU A 247 19.69 59.52 -2.53
CA GLU A 247 18.92 60.58 -3.21
C GLU A 247 19.16 61.97 -2.60
#